data_AF-A0AAE3W9Z0-F1
#
_entry.id   AF-A0AAE3W9Z0-F1
#
_cell.length_a   1.000
_cell.length_b   1.000
_cell.length_c   1.000
_cell.angle_alpha   90.00
_cell.angle_beta   90.00
_cell.angle_gamma   90.00
#
_symmetry.space_group_name_H-M   'P 1'
#
loop_
_entity.id
_entity.type
_entity.pdbx_description
1 polymer ?
#
loop_
_entity_poly.entity_id
_entity_poly.type
_entity_poly.pdbx_seq_one_letter_code
_entity_poly.pdbx_strand_id
1 'polypeptide(L)' 'MLRVDHGLDLGELGGPILVFGGPYSKLQAIRAMRFEAARCAIPLGNCLCTGDVVTYCADPAETVAKIRD' A
#
# COMPACT_ATOMS: atom_id res chain seq x y z
N MET A 1 0.06 27.52 18.51
CA MET A 1 0.00 26.13 18.02
C MET A 1 -0.24 26.20 16.52
N LEU A 2 0.81 26.08 15.72
CA LEU A 2 0.68 26.09 14.26
C LEU A 2 0.01 24.77 13.87
N ARG A 3 -1.19 24.85 13.27
CA ARG A 3 -1.77 23.71 12.54
C ARG A 3 -0.86 23.47 11.34
N VAL A 4 -0.16 22.35 11.35
CA VAL A 4 0.47 21.84 10.13
C VAL A 4 -0.59 20.96 9.49
N ASP A 5 -1.10 21.37 8.33
CA ASP A 5 -1.94 20.49 7.52
C ASP A 5 -1.05 19.38 6.97
N HIS A 6 -1.13 18.20 7.58
CA HIS A 6 -0.42 16.99 7.17
C HIS A 6 -1.21 16.15 6.16
N GLY A 7 -2.34 16.65 5.67
CA GLY A 7 -3.18 15.95 4.71
C GLY A 7 -2.64 16.08 3.29
N LEU A 8 -2.47 14.94 2.61
CA LEU A 8 -2.29 14.91 1.17
C LEU A 8 -3.68 14.79 0.52
N ASP A 9 -4.05 15.77 -0.31
CA ASP A 9 -5.23 15.65 -1.16
C ASP A 9 -4.93 14.68 -2.31
N LEU A 10 -5.73 13.61 -2.41
CA LEU A 10 -5.60 12.58 -3.44
C LEU A 10 -6.54 12.83 -4.64
N GLY A 11 -7.31 13.90 -4.61
CA GLY A 11 -8.35 14.19 -5.60
C GLY A 11 -9.55 13.24 -5.49
N GLU A 12 -10.32 13.16 -6.58
CA GLU A 12 -11.48 12.26 -6.65
C GLU A 12 -11.04 10.82 -6.94
N LEU A 13 -11.44 9.91 -6.06
CA LEU A 13 -11.23 8.47 -6.22
C LEU A 13 -12.57 7.79 -6.53
N GLY A 14 -12.63 7.07 -7.64
CA GLY A 14 -13.85 6.37 -8.09
C GLY A 14 -13.86 4.90 -7.68
N GLY A 15 -15.02 4.42 -7.21
CA GLY A 15 -15.22 3.01 -6.85
C GLY A 15 -14.56 2.60 -5.52
N PRO A 16 -14.48 1.28 -5.24
CA PRO A 16 -13.88 0.78 -4.01
C PRO A 16 -12.37 1.06 -3.95
N ILE A 17 -11.87 1.43 -2.77
CA ILE A 17 -10.46 1.68 -2.48
C ILE A 17 -9.97 0.67 -1.45
N LEU A 18 -8.80 0.09 -1.72
CA LEU A 18 -8.09 -0.75 -0.75
C LEU A 18 -6.94 0.06 -0.16
N VAL A 19 -6.97 0.28 1.14
CA VAL A 19 -5.89 0.98 1.87
C VAL A 19 -5.20 -0.01 2.77
N PHE A 20 -3.87 -0.06 2.70
CA PHE A 20 -3.05 -0.95 3.53
C PHE A 20 -1.79 -0.25 4.03
N GLY A 21 -1.39 -0.59 5.24
CA GLY A 21 -0.14 -0.12 5.85
C GLY A 21 1.07 -0.98 5.49
N GLY A 22 2.17 -0.72 6.19
CA GLY A 22 3.44 -1.40 5.99
C GLY A 22 3.36 -2.90 5.82
N PRO A 23 3.80 -3.46 4.68
CA PRO A 23 4.15 -4.88 4.63
C PRO A 23 5.31 -5.21 5.57
N TYR A 24 6.07 -4.22 6.07
CA TYR A 24 7.18 -4.45 7.00
C TYR A 24 8.17 -5.49 6.46
N SER A 25 8.68 -5.26 5.24
CA SER A 25 9.57 -6.18 4.51
C SER A 25 9.00 -7.58 4.24
N LYS A 26 7.68 -7.78 4.37
CA LYS A 26 7.02 -9.09 4.20
C LYS A 26 6.40 -9.22 2.81
N LEU A 27 7.14 -9.83 1.89
CA LEU A 27 6.70 -10.07 0.51
C LEU A 27 5.38 -10.85 0.42
N GLN A 28 5.16 -11.79 1.34
CA GLN A 28 3.95 -12.62 1.42
C GLN A 28 2.71 -11.78 1.73
N ALA A 29 2.85 -10.72 2.53
CA ALA A 29 1.75 -9.80 2.82
C ALA A 29 1.33 -9.03 1.57
N ILE A 30 2.30 -8.58 0.76
CA ILE A 30 2.00 -7.92 -0.53
C ILE A 30 1.32 -8.88 -1.51
N ARG A 31 1.77 -10.13 -1.58
CA ARG A 31 1.14 -11.16 -2.44
C ARG A 31 -0.30 -11.44 -2.01
N ALA A 32 -0.55 -11.61 -0.71
CA ALA A 32 -1.88 -11.82 -0.17
C ALA A 32 -2.79 -10.62 -0.42
N MET A 33 -2.28 -9.39 -0.21
CA MET A 33 -3.02 -8.16 -0.48
C MET A 33 -3.42 -8.06 -1.97
N ARG A 34 -2.49 -8.33 -2.90
CA ARG A 34 -2.80 -8.32 -4.35
C ARG A 34 -3.84 -9.37 -4.73
N PHE A 35 -3.80 -10.55 -4.10
CA PHE A 35 -4.82 -11.58 -4.30
C PHE A 35 -6.20 -11.10 -3.83
N GLU A 36 -6.29 -10.47 -2.65
CA GLU A 36 -7.57 -9.92 -2.15
C GLU A 36 -8.08 -8.76 -3.00
N ALA A 37 -7.20 -7.87 -3.48
CA ALA A 37 -7.59 -6.80 -4.41
C ALA A 37 -8.22 -7.39 -5.69
N ALA A 38 -7.59 -8.41 -6.28
CA ALA A 38 -8.12 -9.10 -7.45
C ALA A 38 -9.44 -9.81 -7.15
N ARG A 39 -9.55 -10.51 -6.00
CA ARG A 39 -10.76 -11.21 -5.56
C ARG A 39 -11.95 -10.26 -5.38
N CYS A 40 -11.69 -9.05 -4.91
CA CYS A 40 -12.68 -8.00 -4.73
C CYS A 40 -12.90 -7.12 -5.97
N ALA A 41 -12.26 -7.43 -7.10
CA ALA A 41 -12.29 -6.64 -8.33
C ALA A 41 -11.87 -5.16 -8.11
N ILE A 42 -10.94 -4.91 -7.20
CA ILE A 42 -10.37 -3.58 -6.94
C ILE A 42 -9.18 -3.39 -7.89
N PRO A 43 -9.20 -2.37 -8.76
CA PRO A 43 -8.08 -2.10 -9.66
C PRO A 43 -6.84 -1.69 -8.87
N LEU A 44 -5.65 -2.02 -9.38
CA LEU A 44 -4.39 -1.69 -8.69
C LEU A 44 -4.20 -0.19 -8.46
N GLY A 45 -4.73 0.66 -9.36
CA GLY A 45 -4.73 2.12 -9.18
C GLY A 45 -5.56 2.60 -7.98
N ASN A 46 -6.43 1.76 -7.43
CA ASN A 46 -7.24 2.00 -6.24
C ASN A 46 -6.66 1.34 -4.98
N CYS A 47 -5.42 0.81 -5.05
CA CYS A 47 -4.73 0.21 -3.91
C CYS A 47 -3.67 1.19 -3.37
N LEU A 48 -3.86 1.69 -2.15
CA LEU A 48 -3.01 2.72 -1.53
C LEU A 48 -2.17 2.13 -0.39
N CYS A 49 -0.85 2.22 -0.53
CA CYS A 49 0.11 1.86 0.52
C CYS A 49 0.42 3.10 1.37
N THR A 50 0.19 3.05 2.69
CA THR A 50 0.42 4.21 3.57
C THR A 50 1.86 4.33 4.09
N GLY A 51 2.76 3.46 3.67
CA GLY A 51 4.18 3.53 4.06
C GLY A 51 4.70 2.23 4.67
N ASP A 52 5.75 2.35 5.48
CA ASP A 52 6.38 1.25 6.22
C ASP A 52 6.70 -0.01 5.40
N VAL A 53 7.13 0.20 4.16
CA VAL A 53 7.47 -0.87 3.22
C VAL A 53 8.69 -1.64 3.69
N VAL A 54 9.69 -0.92 4.18
CA VAL A 54 10.97 -1.46 4.64
C VAL A 54 11.09 -1.29 6.14
N THR A 55 11.25 -2.40 6.83
CA THR A 55 11.55 -2.46 8.27
C THR A 55 12.60 -3.54 8.54
N TYR A 56 12.90 -3.79 9.82
CA TYR A 56 13.87 -4.80 10.23
C TYR A 56 13.48 -6.20 9.75
N CYS A 57 14.50 -6.98 9.34
CA CYS A 57 14.41 -8.37 8.88
C CYS A 57 13.59 -8.60 7.59
N ALA A 58 13.51 -9.87 7.15
CA ALA A 58 12.77 -10.37 5.98
C ALA A 58 13.32 -9.94 4.61
N ASP A 59 12.44 -9.61 3.65
CA ASP A 59 12.75 -9.45 2.22
C ASP A 59 12.54 -7.99 1.78
N PRO A 60 13.34 -7.01 2.29
CA PRO A 60 13.07 -5.59 2.08
C PRO A 60 13.17 -5.18 0.61
N ALA A 61 14.17 -5.68 -0.12
CA ALA A 61 14.40 -5.33 -1.52
C ALA A 61 13.27 -5.86 -2.42
N GLU A 62 12.88 -7.11 -2.21
CA GLU A 62 11.81 -7.79 -2.93
C GLU A 62 10.45 -7.17 -2.61
N THR A 63 10.25 -6.74 -1.35
CA THR A 63 9.02 -6.05 -0.95
C THR A 63 8.90 -4.69 -1.63
N VAL A 64 9.99 -3.91 -1.70
CA VAL A 64 10.03 -2.63 -2.42
C VAL A 64 9.82 -2.84 -3.92
N ALA A 65 10.52 -3.81 -4.52
CA ALA A 65 10.34 -4.16 -5.92
C ALA A 65 8.87 -4.49 -6.18
N LYS A 66 8.27 -5.33 -5.33
CA LYS A 66 6.89 -5.78 -5.52
C LYS A 66 5.83 -4.69 -5.37
N ILE A 67 6.12 -3.62 -4.62
CA ILE A 67 5.24 -2.46 -4.55
C ILE A 67 5.36 -1.57 -5.79
N ARG A 68 6.54 -1.51 -6.41
CA ARG A 68 6.82 -0.68 -7.59
C ARG A 68 6.44 -1.32 -8.92
N ASP A 69 6.20 -2.64 -8.93
CA ASP A 69 5.62 -3.42 -10.05
C ASP A 69 4.20 -2.98 -10.42
#